data_AF-A0A8X6SIH1-F1
#
_entry.id   AF-A0A8X6SIH1-F1
#
_cell.length_a   1.000
_cell.length_b   1.000
_cell.length_c   1.000
_cell.angle_alpha   90.00
_cell.angle_beta   90.00
_cell.angle_gamma   90.00
#
_symmetry.space_group_name_H-M   'P 1'
#
loop_
_entity.id
_entity.type
_entity.pdbx_description
1 polymer ?
#
loop_
_entity_poly.entity_id
_entity_poly.type
_entity_poly.pdbx_seq_one_letter_code
_entity_poly.pdbx_strand_id
1 'polypeptide(L)'
;MEEIVLCRSPSQIRELFAILMCTCGLSNPLQLWDKYKVALSEDILHKFERMDQVNNDLCLNEALRHIEDKIIRISGKNLSDFGTPTPQRPGELSAYLIKELSYNTSLLDTQVSETEPCLLPEQKDIYNKIL
;
A
#
# COMPACT_ATOMS: atom_id res chain seq x y z
N MET A 1 -27.25 -16.39 20.22
CA MET A 1 -26.08 -16.74 19.38
C MET A 1 -25.81 -15.50 18.56
N GLU A 2 -25.26 -14.49 19.24
CA GLU A 2 -25.04 -13.15 18.68
C GLU A 2 -23.57 -13.03 18.30
N GLU A 3 -23.39 -12.54 17.09
CA GLU A 3 -22.16 -12.41 16.37
C GLU A 3 -21.15 -11.61 17.19
N ILE A 4 -20.07 -12.25 17.61
CA ILE A 4 -18.85 -11.54 17.95
C ILE A 4 -18.27 -11.08 16.62
N VAL A 5 -18.83 -9.99 16.08
CA VAL A 5 -18.21 -9.22 15.02
C VAL A 5 -16.85 -8.83 15.56
N LEU A 6 -15.83 -9.55 15.12
CA LEU A 6 -14.43 -9.27 15.38
C LEU A 6 -14.06 -8.00 14.59
N CYS A 7 -14.71 -6.86 14.89
CA CYS A 7 -14.32 -5.53 14.47
C CYS A 7 -13.03 -5.15 15.21
N ARG A 8 -11.94 -5.88 14.98
CA ARG A 8 -10.61 -5.39 15.29
C ARG A 8 -10.29 -4.38 14.22
N SER A 9 -10.00 -3.14 14.62
CA SER A 9 -9.59 -2.13 13.65
C SER A 9 -8.33 -2.63 12.91
N PRO A 10 -8.14 -2.30 11.62
CA PRO A 10 -6.93 -2.67 10.87
C PRO A 10 -5.63 -2.36 11.64
N SER A 11 -5.62 -1.26 12.40
CA SER A 11 -4.52 -0.91 13.32
C SER A 11 -4.21 -1.97 14.38
N GLN A 12 -5.24 -2.53 15.04
CA GLN A 12 -5.07 -3.60 16.03
C GLN A 12 -4.58 -4.90 15.37
N ILE A 13 -5.05 -5.17 14.15
CA ILE A 13 -4.59 -6.34 13.39
C ILE A 13 -3.11 -6.19 13.02
N ARG A 14 -2.66 -4.99 12.61
CA ARG A 14 -1.23 -4.69 12.41
C ARG A 14 -0.40 -4.89 13.68
N GLU A 15 -0.91 -4.50 14.84
CA GLU A 15 -0.22 -4.75 16.12
C GLU A 15 -0.09 -6.24 16.42
N LEU A 16 -1.17 -7.01 16.25
CA LEU A 16 -1.16 -8.46 16.43
C LEU A 16 -0.17 -9.12 15.46
N PHE A 17 -0.16 -8.69 14.20
CA PHE A 17 0.77 -9.17 13.19
C PHE A 17 2.22 -8.96 13.63
N ALA A 18 2.58 -7.74 14.09
CA ALA A 18 3.93 -7.44 14.60
C ALA A 18 4.31 -8.29 15.81
N ILE A 19 3.38 -8.55 16.74
CA ILE A 19 3.61 -9.44 17.88
C ILE A 19 3.89 -10.86 17.41
N LEU A 20 3.03 -11.42 16.55
CA LEU A 20 3.21 -12.77 15.99
C LEU A 20 4.56 -12.93 15.29
N MET A 21 4.97 -11.92 14.52
CA MET A 21 6.30 -11.87 13.89
C MET A 21 7.42 -11.98 14.92
N CYS A 22 7.34 -11.23 16.02
CA CYS A 22 8.38 -11.19 17.04
C CYS A 22 8.42 -12.44 17.93
N THR A 23 7.26 -13.04 18.25
CA THR A 23 7.15 -14.04 19.31
C THR A 23 6.89 -15.46 18.81
N CYS A 24 6.31 -15.63 17.63
CA CYS A 24 5.79 -16.93 17.19
C CYS A 24 6.65 -17.63 16.13
N GLY A 25 7.80 -17.06 15.73
CA GLY A 25 8.73 -17.70 14.80
C GLY A 25 8.05 -18.12 13.48
N LEU A 26 7.30 -17.19 12.87
CA LEU A 26 6.53 -17.47 11.66
C LEU A 26 7.40 -18.07 10.55
N SER A 27 6.98 -19.22 10.02
CA SER A 27 7.74 -19.93 8.97
C SER A 27 7.79 -19.18 7.64
N ASN A 28 6.75 -18.39 7.34
CA ASN A 28 6.69 -17.58 6.11
C ASN A 28 5.92 -16.26 6.33
N PRO A 29 6.59 -15.24 6.85
CA PRO A 29 5.97 -13.94 7.14
C PRO A 29 5.60 -13.17 5.86
N LEU A 30 6.31 -13.38 4.75
CA LEU A 30 6.01 -12.76 3.46
C LEU A 30 4.66 -13.23 2.92
N GLN A 31 4.41 -14.54 2.95
CA GLN A 31 3.13 -15.10 2.53
C GLN A 31 1.96 -14.57 3.39
N LEU A 32 2.21 -14.39 4.69
CA LEU A 32 1.20 -13.84 5.59
C LEU A 32 0.91 -12.36 5.27
N TRP A 33 1.95 -11.58 5.01
CA TRP A 33 1.82 -10.21 4.53
C TRP A 33 0.99 -10.16 3.23
N ASP A 34 1.38 -10.91 2.20
CA ASP A 34 0.69 -10.88 0.90
C ASP A 34 -0.79 -11.26 0.99
N LYS A 35 -1.13 -12.19 1.89
CA LYS A 35 -2.51 -12.62 2.12
C LYS A 35 -3.37 -11.54 2.79
N TYR A 36 -2.80 -10.75 3.69
CA TYR A 36 -3.57 -9.84 4.55
C TYR A 36 -3.29 -8.35 4.31
N LYS A 37 -2.36 -7.98 3.43
CA LYS A 37 -1.91 -6.60 3.21
C LYS A 37 -3.04 -5.59 2.95
N VAL A 38 -4.06 -5.98 2.19
CA VAL A 38 -5.24 -5.12 1.90
C VAL A 38 -6.03 -4.84 3.17
N ALA A 39 -6.34 -5.86 3.96
CA ALA A 39 -7.04 -5.71 5.24
C ALA A 39 -6.19 -4.94 6.26
N LEU A 40 -4.88 -5.12 6.23
CA LEU A 40 -3.93 -4.39 7.08
C LEU A 40 -3.75 -2.93 6.66
N SER A 41 -4.17 -2.51 5.46
CA SER A 41 -4.05 -1.13 4.98
C SER A 41 -5.38 -0.40 4.83
N GLU A 42 -6.52 -1.04 5.13
CA GLU A 42 -7.87 -0.50 4.88
C GLU A 42 -8.10 0.87 5.55
N ASP A 43 -7.76 1.03 6.82
CA ASP A 43 -7.93 2.30 7.53
C ASP A 43 -6.99 3.40 7.03
N ILE A 44 -5.87 3.02 6.41
CA ILE A 44 -4.91 3.93 5.79
C ILE A 44 -5.43 4.36 4.41
N LEU A 45 -5.95 3.43 3.62
CA LEU A 45 -6.60 3.72 2.35
C LEU A 45 -7.73 4.75 2.53
N HIS A 46 -8.61 4.52 3.51
CA HIS A 46 -9.67 5.48 3.83
C HIS A 46 -9.17 6.86 4.29
N LYS A 47 -7.97 6.95 4.88
CA LYS A 47 -7.36 8.26 5.17
C LYS A 47 -6.89 8.95 3.90
N PHE A 48 -6.25 8.22 2.99
CA PHE A 48 -5.73 8.74 1.73
C PHE A 48 -6.87 9.14 0.77
N GLU A 49 -7.97 8.38 0.74
CA GLU A 49 -9.20 8.73 0.01
C GLU A 49 -9.75 10.09 0.45
N ARG A 50 -9.82 10.34 1.76
CA ARG A 50 -10.28 11.64 2.29
C ARG A 50 -9.35 12.81 1.96
N MET A 51 -8.11 12.52 1.58
CA MET A 51 -7.10 13.50 1.21
C MET A 51 -6.94 13.64 -0.31
N ASP A 52 -7.72 12.90 -1.11
CA ASP A 52 -7.59 12.81 -2.57
C ASP A 52 -6.17 12.39 -3.03
N GLN A 53 -5.51 11.55 -2.23
CA GLN A 53 -4.14 11.07 -2.47
C GLN A 53 -4.12 9.55 -2.64
N VAL A 54 -5.16 8.96 -3.21
CA VAL A 54 -5.31 7.50 -3.30
C VAL A 54 -4.16 6.90 -4.11
N ASN A 55 -3.31 6.16 -3.42
CA ASN A 55 -2.23 5.39 -4.01
C ASN A 55 -2.03 4.12 -3.18
N ASN A 56 -2.30 2.97 -3.79
CA ASN A 56 -2.25 1.68 -3.10
C ASN A 56 -0.84 1.37 -2.59
N ASP A 57 0.20 1.68 -3.35
CA ASP A 57 1.57 1.40 -2.95
C ASP A 57 1.98 2.24 -1.73
N LEU A 58 1.58 3.52 -1.69
CA LEU A 58 1.79 4.37 -0.52
C LEU A 58 1.02 3.86 0.70
N CYS A 59 -0.21 3.37 0.52
CA CYS A 59 -1.01 2.81 1.60
C CYS A 59 -0.39 1.53 2.18
N LEU A 60 0.08 0.63 1.30
CA LEU A 60 0.78 -0.60 1.69
C LEU A 60 2.10 -0.29 2.39
N ASN A 61 2.85 0.68 1.88
CA ASN A 61 4.10 1.13 2.48
C ASN A 61 3.90 1.72 3.88
N GLU A 62 2.87 2.54 4.07
CA GLU A 62 2.52 3.11 5.37
C GLU A 62 2.08 2.02 6.37
N ALA A 63 1.36 0.99 5.90
CA ALA A 63 1.02 -0.17 6.72
C ALA A 63 2.28 -0.94 7.16
N LEU A 64 3.22 -1.20 6.26
CA LEU A 64 4.51 -1.83 6.57
C LEU A 64 5.32 -1.00 7.58
N ARG A 65 5.30 0.33 7.45
CA ARG A 65 5.97 1.25 8.38
C ARG A 65 5.42 1.11 9.80
N HIS A 66 4.10 1.10 9.95
CA HIS A 66 3.46 0.89 11.25
C HIS A 66 3.82 -0.45 11.88
N ILE A 67 3.91 -1.51 11.07
CA ILE A 67 4.31 -2.84 11.54
C ILE A 67 5.78 -2.81 11.97
N GLU A 68 6.67 -2.24 11.15
CA GLU A 68 8.10 -2.14 11.45
C GLU A 68 8.37 -1.37 12.75
N ASP A 69 7.76 -0.19 12.91
CA ASP A 69 7.86 0.62 14.14
C ASP A 69 7.50 -0.22 15.38
N LYS A 70 6.52 -1.10 15.27
CA LYS A 70 6.10 -2.00 16.35
C LYS A 70 7.10 -3.14 16.58
N ILE A 71 7.60 -3.76 15.51
CA ILE A 71 8.62 -4.83 15.60
C ILE A 71 9.91 -4.32 16.24
N ILE A 72 10.38 -3.13 15.85
CA ILE A 72 11.55 -2.46 16.44
C ILE A 72 11.32 -2.23 17.94
N ARG A 73 10.13 -1.74 18.33
CA ARG A 73 9.80 -1.52 19.75
C ARG A 73 9.76 -2.80 20.58
N ILE A 74 9.29 -3.91 20.02
CA ILE A 74 9.15 -5.19 20.74
C ILE A 74 10.48 -5.94 20.82
N SER A 75 11.22 -6.00 19.72
CA SER A 75 12.34 -6.93 19.54
C SER A 75 13.68 -6.26 19.24
N GLY A 76 13.69 -4.96 18.92
CA GLY A 76 14.88 -4.24 18.44
C GLY A 76 15.32 -4.61 17.02
N LYS A 77 14.58 -5.50 16.33
CA LYS A 77 14.89 -5.98 14.97
C LYS A 77 14.14 -5.18 13.91
N ASN A 78 14.63 -5.22 12.68
CA ASN A 78 13.97 -4.59 11.53
C ASN A 78 13.06 -5.58 10.80
N LEU A 79 12.17 -5.08 9.94
CA LEU A 79 11.29 -5.94 9.14
C LEU A 79 12.09 -6.83 8.18
N SER A 80 13.24 -6.34 7.70
CA SER A 80 14.15 -7.08 6.82
C SER A 80 14.70 -8.36 7.44
N ASP A 81 14.85 -8.42 8.76
CA ASP A 81 15.34 -9.61 9.49
C ASP A 81 14.37 -10.80 9.39
N PHE A 82 13.14 -10.55 8.93
CA PHE A 82 12.11 -11.57 8.74
C PHE A 82 11.86 -11.89 7.26
N GLY A 83 12.64 -11.32 6.32
CA GLY A 83 12.47 -11.61 4.88
C GLY A 83 11.21 -11.00 4.26
N THR A 84 10.67 -9.94 4.86
CA THR A 84 9.53 -9.18 4.35
C THR A 84 9.97 -7.84 3.74
N PRO A 85 9.20 -7.26 2.79
CA PRO A 85 9.55 -5.98 2.17
C PRO A 85 9.76 -4.87 3.20
N THR A 86 10.87 -4.17 3.10
CA THR A 86 11.20 -3.04 3.99
C THR A 86 10.38 -1.81 3.56
N PRO A 87 9.70 -1.13 4.50
CA PRO A 87 9.00 0.10 4.18
C PRO A 87 9.99 1.21 3.77
N GLN A 88 9.63 1.95 2.72
CA GLN A 88 10.33 3.17 2.31
C GLN A 88 9.95 4.31 3.25
N ARG A 89 10.93 4.99 3.86
CA ARG A 89 10.65 6.08 4.80
C ARG A 89 10.47 7.42 4.09
N PRO A 90 9.52 8.28 4.52
CA PRO A 90 9.45 9.65 4.02
C PRO A 90 10.77 10.39 4.35
N GLY A 91 11.54 10.73 3.32
CA GLY A 91 12.88 11.30 3.43
C GLY A 91 14.00 10.45 2.79
N GLU A 92 13.77 9.15 2.58
CA GLU A 92 14.66 8.31 1.75
C GLU A 92 14.36 8.49 0.25
N LEU A 93 13.10 8.83 -0.07
CA LEU A 93 12.65 9.15 -1.42
C LEU A 93 12.74 10.65 -1.66
N SER A 94 13.27 11.05 -2.82
CA SER A 94 13.23 12.45 -3.23
C SER A 94 11.78 12.92 -3.43
N ALA A 95 11.50 14.20 -3.18
CA ALA A 95 10.17 14.77 -3.42
C ALA A 95 9.70 14.60 -4.89
N TYR A 96 10.67 14.57 -5.83
CA TYR A 96 10.41 14.27 -7.24
C TYR A 96 9.91 12.85 -7.45
N LEU A 97 10.54 11.88 -6.78
CA LEU A 97 10.15 10.47 -6.89
C LEU A 97 8.78 10.21 -6.24
N ILE A 98 8.46 10.85 -5.12
CA ILE A 98 7.13 10.76 -4.51
C ILE A 98 6.06 11.29 -5.47
N LYS A 99 6.32 12.43 -6.11
CA LYS A 99 5.40 13.01 -7.11
C LYS A 99 5.25 12.12 -8.34
N GLU A 100 6.33 11.49 -8.80
CA GLU A 100 6.26 10.52 -9.90
C GLU A 100 5.56 9.22 -9.52
N LEU A 101 5.49 8.84 -8.25
CA LEU A 101 4.79 7.61 -7.86
C LEU A 101 3.34 7.87 -7.48
N SER A 102 2.97 9.10 -7.11
CA SER A 102 1.63 9.47 -6.63
C SER A 102 0.59 9.69 -7.75
N TYR A 103 0.63 8.90 -8.83
CA TYR A 103 -0.39 8.98 -9.88
C TYR A 103 -1.72 8.41 -9.40
N ASN A 104 -2.82 9.14 -9.66
CA ASN A 104 -4.17 8.62 -9.49
C ASN A 104 -4.56 7.87 -10.77
N THR A 105 -4.38 6.55 -10.78
CA THR A 105 -4.64 5.71 -11.96
C THR A 105 -6.08 5.78 -12.42
N SER A 106 -7.05 5.84 -11.50
CA SER A 106 -8.47 5.95 -11.82
C SER A 106 -8.81 7.25 -12.55
N LEU A 107 -8.19 8.35 -12.13
CA LEU A 107 -8.33 9.64 -12.81
C LEU A 107 -7.66 9.62 -14.19
N LEU A 108 -6.47 9.04 -14.31
CA LEU A 108 -5.78 8.90 -15.59
C LEU A 108 -6.55 8.03 -16.58
N ASP A 109 -7.09 6.89 -16.13
CA ASP A 109 -7.93 6.01 -16.96
C ASP A 109 -9.18 6.73 -17.44
N THR A 110 -9.80 7.54 -16.57
CA THR A 110 -10.95 8.37 -16.94
C THR A 110 -10.56 9.40 -18.00
N GLN A 111 -9.44 10.10 -17.81
CA GLN A 111 -8.94 11.07 -18.78
C GLN A 111 -8.61 10.43 -20.13
N VAL A 112 -8.01 9.24 -20.15
CA VAL A 112 -7.73 8.50 -21.40
C VAL A 112 -9.03 8.14 -22.11
N SER A 113 -10.02 7.59 -21.38
CA SER A 113 -11.33 7.24 -21.92
C SER A 113 -12.08 8.44 -22.53
N GLU A 114 -11.95 9.63 -21.94
CA GLU A 114 -12.55 10.86 -22.46
C GLU A 114 -11.80 11.47 -23.66
N THR A 115 -10.47 11.36 -23.67
CA THR A 115 -9.62 12.02 -24.67
C THR A 115 -9.34 11.17 -25.90
N GLU A 116 -9.29 9.84 -25.77
CA GLU A 116 -9.06 8.91 -26.87
C GLU A 116 -10.07 9.05 -28.03
N PRO A 117 -11.39 9.23 -27.79
CA PRO A 117 -12.37 9.47 -28.85
C PRO A 117 -12.19 10.82 -29.56
N CYS A 118 -11.52 11.79 -28.90
CA CYS A 118 -11.32 13.15 -29.40
C CYS A 118 -10.03 13.31 -30.22
N LEU A 119 -9.25 12.24 -30.41
CA LEU A 119 -8.00 12.27 -31.16
C LEU A 119 -8.24 12.57 -32.65
N LEU A 120 -7.43 13.49 -33.20
CA LEU A 120 -7.39 13.72 -34.64
C LEU A 120 -6.89 12.47 -35.38
N PRO A 121 -7.24 12.27 -36.67
CA PRO A 121 -6.83 11.09 -37.42
C PRO A 121 -5.31 10.83 -37.38
N GLU A 122 -4.51 11.90 -37.48
CA GLU A 122 -3.04 11.85 -37.42
C GLU A 122 -2.53 11.47 -36.03
N GLN A 123 -3.18 11.95 -34.97
CA GLN A 123 -2.84 11.62 -33.58
C GLN A 123 -3.26 10.18 -33.24
N LYS A 124 -4.42 9.75 -33.73
CA LYS A 124 -4.96 8.40 -33.56
C LYS A 124 -4.09 7.35 -34.27
N ASP A 125 -3.58 7.68 -35.45
CA ASP A 125 -2.62 6.81 -36.16
C ASP A 125 -1.33 6.60 -35.35
N ILE A 126 -0.81 7.65 -34.71
CA ILE A 126 0.38 7.54 -33.84
C ILE A 126 0.04 6.80 -32.54
N TYR A 127 -1.07 7.13 -31.88
CA TYR A 127 -1.51 6.49 -30.64
C TYR A 127 -1.62 4.97 -30.78
N ASN A 128 -2.28 4.49 -31.85
CA ASN A 128 -2.44 3.07 -32.16
C ASN A 128 -1.12 2.35 -32.52
N LYS A 129 -0.05 3.09 -32.84
CA LYS A 129 1.28 2.51 -33.13
C LYS A 129 2.15 2.35 -31.89
N ILE A 130 1.85 3.10 -30.83
CA ILE A 130 2.64 3.13 -29.58
C ILE A 130 2.05 2.16 -28.54
N LEU A 131 0.72 1.99 -28.54
CA LEU A 131 0.00 0.95 -27.78
C LEU A 131 0.18 -0.44 -28.38
#